data_AF-A0A067N2E6-F1
#
_entry.id   AF-A0A067N2E6-F1
#
_cell.length_a   1.000
_cell.length_b   1.000
_cell.length_c   1.000
_cell.angle_alpha   90.00
_cell.angle_beta   90.00
_cell.angle_gamma   90.00
#
_symmetry.space_group_name_H-M   'P 1'
#
loop_
_entity.id
_entity.type
_entity.pdbx_description
1 polymer ?
#
loop_
_entity_poly.entity_id
_entity_poly.type
_entity_poly.pdbx_seq_one_letter_code
_entity_poly.pdbx_strand_id
1 'polypeptide(L)'
;MEIGLANNNVRCFPHVINIAVTAGIESLTVTTPEFSAKYPRYAKILEENIIAKARAVVTACRTSGQRRADFRATIEDGNKHGTFKDTLRLLQLLRDVNTRWSSLYLMIERLLYLYPAVGCFLDQSKQRSIAGIALDSDQLRVLRDIQTFLQVLHTVQELLSAQNTPTLAFVMPLYESLIDMLKALRAKLPGLAPAIMATVSKLEEYVLNSRKSRIYALATSECHKSSVTVICHAYKTFSLAPCIKAAMDLRALDT
;
A
#
# COMPACT_ATOMS: atom_id res chain seq x y z
N MET A 1 14.87 24.47 36.89
CA MET A 1 14.09 23.38 36.27
C MET A 1 13.21 24.01 35.20
N GLU A 2 13.79 24.28 34.03
CA GLU A 2 13.07 24.89 32.92
C GLU A 2 12.11 23.86 32.32
N ILE A 3 10.82 24.15 32.41
CA ILE A 3 9.78 23.39 31.75
C ILE A 3 9.86 23.78 30.28
N GLY A 4 10.69 23.05 29.52
CA GLY A 4 10.81 23.23 28.08
C GLY A 4 9.42 23.17 27.45
N LEU A 5 9.02 24.26 26.77
CA LEU A 5 7.78 24.37 26.04
C LEU A 5 7.75 23.26 24.98
N ALA A 6 7.12 22.13 25.31
CA ALA A 6 6.88 21.05 24.36
C ALA A 6 6.05 21.62 23.20
N ASN A 7 6.61 21.56 22.00
CA ASN A 7 6.06 22.09 20.77
C ASN A 7 4.58 21.64 20.61
N ASN A 8 3.63 22.58 20.61
CA ASN A 8 2.19 22.33 20.58
C ASN A 8 1.66 21.88 19.19
N ASN A 9 2.55 21.57 18.24
CA ASN A 9 2.18 21.19 16.89
C ASN A 9 1.73 19.72 16.82
N VAL A 10 0.43 19.52 16.64
CA VAL A 10 -0.15 18.21 16.31
C VAL A 10 0.02 17.98 14.82
N ARG A 11 0.84 17.00 14.41
CA ARG A 11 0.91 16.60 13.00
C ARG A 11 -0.38 15.87 12.62
N CYS A 12 -0.95 16.19 11.46
CA CYS A 12 -2.14 15.47 10.98
C CYS A 12 -1.79 14.02 10.64
N PHE A 13 -2.76 13.12 10.87
CA PHE A 13 -2.58 11.69 10.65
C PHE A 13 -2.15 11.33 9.22
N PRO A 14 -2.79 11.86 8.15
CA PRO A 14 -2.37 11.57 6.78
C PRO A 14 -0.90 11.96 6.49
N HIS A 15 -0.40 13.03 7.12
CA HIS A 15 0.98 13.45 6.94
C HIS A 15 1.98 12.49 7.59
N VAL A 16 1.66 11.96 8.78
CA VAL A 16 2.51 10.97 9.45
C VAL A 16 2.52 9.64 8.69
N ILE A 17 1.36 9.17 8.22
CA ILE A 17 1.30 8.00 7.35
C ILE A 17 2.13 8.22 6.10
N ASN A 18 1.96 9.36 5.42
CA ASN A 18 2.79 9.69 4.25
C ASN A 18 4.29 9.59 4.56
N ILE A 19 4.76 10.15 5.68
CA ILE A 19 6.18 10.04 6.09
C ILE A 19 6.59 8.56 6.28
N ALA A 20 5.77 7.78 6.99
CA ALA A 20 6.09 6.38 7.29
C ALA A 20 6.07 5.50 6.03
N VAL A 21 5.12 5.71 5.12
CA VAL A 21 5.06 4.98 3.85
C VAL A 21 6.22 5.35 2.95
N THR A 22 6.56 6.63 2.83
CA THR A 22 7.71 7.07 2.03
C THR A 22 9.00 6.40 2.51
N ALA A 23 9.25 6.37 3.82
CA ALA A 23 10.41 5.67 4.39
C ALA A 23 10.42 4.17 4.05
N GLY A 24 9.25 3.53 4.04
CA GLY A 24 9.10 2.15 3.61
C GLY A 24 9.39 1.95 2.12
N ILE A 25 8.82 2.81 1.26
CA ILE A 25 9.02 2.77 -0.19
C ILE A 25 10.49 2.94 -0.55
N GLU A 26 11.19 3.89 0.08
CA GLU A 26 12.63 4.12 -0.12
C GLU A 26 13.47 2.90 0.27
N SER A 27 12.98 2.08 1.20
CA SER A 27 13.64 0.88 1.69
C SER A 27 13.23 -0.40 0.94
N LEU A 28 12.39 -0.31 -0.12
CA LEU A 28 11.94 -1.49 -0.88
C LEU A 28 13.05 -2.15 -1.70
N THR A 29 14.06 -1.39 -2.12
CA THR A 29 15.20 -1.92 -2.87
C THR A 29 16.27 -2.52 -1.95
N VAL A 30 16.10 -2.41 -0.62
CA VAL A 30 17.03 -2.92 0.37
C VAL A 30 16.61 -4.34 0.76
N THR A 31 17.55 -5.27 0.67
CA THR A 31 17.38 -6.68 1.02
C THR A 31 18.38 -7.07 2.10
N THR A 32 18.06 -8.07 2.93
CA THR A 32 19.03 -8.59 3.91
C THR A 32 19.90 -9.67 3.25
N PRO A 33 21.19 -9.81 3.61
CA PRO A 33 22.07 -10.83 3.02
C PRO A 33 21.50 -12.25 3.15
N GLU A 34 20.86 -12.55 4.28
CA GLU A 34 20.25 -13.86 4.54
C GLU A 34 19.06 -14.13 3.62
N PHE A 35 18.24 -13.10 3.37
CA PHE A 35 17.11 -13.20 2.45
C PHE A 35 17.59 -13.34 0.99
N SER A 36 18.57 -12.54 0.58
CA SER A 36 19.13 -12.56 -0.78
C SER A 36 19.82 -13.88 -1.09
N ALA A 37 20.48 -14.50 -0.12
CA ALA A 37 21.05 -15.84 -0.28
C ALA A 37 19.96 -16.92 -0.48
N LYS A 38 18.82 -16.78 0.22
CA LYS A 38 17.72 -17.76 0.15
C LYS A 38 16.82 -17.58 -1.08
N TYR A 39 16.58 -16.34 -1.50
CA TYR A 39 15.67 -16.00 -2.59
C TYR A 39 16.32 -14.99 -3.57
N PRO A 40 17.38 -15.40 -4.30
CA PRO A 40 18.19 -14.49 -5.10
C PRO A 40 17.40 -13.81 -6.23
N ARG A 41 16.44 -14.52 -6.85
CA ARG A 41 15.59 -13.93 -7.90
C ARG A 41 14.67 -12.84 -7.36
N TYR A 42 14.06 -13.07 -6.20
CA TYR A 42 13.18 -12.10 -5.54
C TYR A 42 13.99 -10.86 -5.14
N ALA A 43 15.14 -11.05 -4.51
CA ALA A 43 16.02 -9.96 -4.08
C ALA A 43 16.47 -9.10 -5.28
N LYS A 44 16.91 -9.74 -6.37
CA LYS A 44 17.27 -9.05 -7.61
C LYS A 44 16.13 -8.20 -8.17
N ILE A 45 14.89 -8.70 -8.15
CA ILE A 45 13.72 -7.94 -8.63
C ILE A 45 13.47 -6.68 -7.77
N LEU A 46 13.67 -6.77 -6.47
CA LEU A 46 13.58 -5.62 -5.57
C LEU A 46 14.68 -4.59 -5.87
N GLU A 47 15.93 -5.05 -5.98
CA GLU A 47 17.10 -4.21 -6.28
C GLU A 47 16.97 -3.49 -7.62
N GLU A 48 16.38 -4.14 -8.64
CA GLU A 48 16.09 -3.55 -9.95
C GLU A 48 14.90 -2.56 -9.95
N ASN A 49 14.32 -2.26 -8.78
CA ASN A 49 13.20 -1.33 -8.61
C ASN A 49 11.99 -1.69 -9.49
N ILE A 50 11.30 -2.77 -9.10
CA ILE A 50 10.07 -3.23 -9.77
C ILE A 50 8.99 -2.14 -9.90
N ILE A 51 8.92 -1.16 -8.98
CA ILE A 51 7.99 -0.03 -9.07
C ILE A 51 8.29 0.84 -10.29
N ALA A 52 9.57 1.11 -10.58
CA ALA A 52 9.96 1.86 -11.77
C ALA A 52 9.54 1.13 -13.06
N LYS A 53 9.68 -0.20 -13.11
CA LYS A 53 9.20 -1.01 -14.24
C LYS A 53 7.67 -0.96 -14.37
N ALA A 54 6.93 -1.08 -13.26
CA ALA A 54 5.47 -0.93 -13.25
C ALA A 54 5.02 0.45 -13.77
N ARG A 55 5.69 1.53 -13.34
CA ARG A 55 5.45 2.89 -13.86
C ARG A 55 5.74 2.99 -15.37
N ALA A 56 6.79 2.34 -15.85
CA ALA A 56 7.13 2.31 -17.27
C ALA A 56 6.04 1.62 -18.10
N VAL A 57 5.52 0.49 -17.62
CA VAL A 57 4.40 -0.22 -18.28
C VAL A 57 3.16 0.66 -18.39
N VAL A 58 2.74 1.23 -17.27
CA VAL A 58 1.59 2.13 -17.21
C VAL A 58 1.77 3.31 -18.14
N THR A 59 2.95 3.93 -18.13
CA THR A 59 3.25 5.11 -18.94
C THR A 59 3.24 4.77 -20.42
N ALA A 60 3.88 3.67 -20.81
CA ALA A 60 3.96 3.22 -22.20
C ALA A 60 2.57 2.93 -22.76
N CYS A 61 1.73 2.18 -22.04
CA CYS A 61 0.36 1.85 -22.46
C CYS A 61 -0.55 3.08 -22.58
N ARG A 62 -0.19 4.20 -21.92
CA ARG A 62 -1.01 5.42 -21.87
C ARG A 62 -0.44 6.62 -22.60
N THR A 63 0.74 6.50 -23.20
CA THR A 63 1.51 7.65 -23.70
C THR A 63 0.72 8.51 -24.69
N SER A 64 -0.12 7.89 -25.53
CA SER A 64 -0.92 8.60 -26.54
C SER A 64 -2.42 8.30 -26.41
N GLY A 65 -3.25 9.14 -27.03
CA GLY A 65 -4.69 8.88 -27.19
C GLY A 65 -4.95 7.55 -27.90
N GLN A 66 -4.20 7.27 -28.96
CA GLN A 66 -4.30 6.02 -29.73
C GLN A 66 -4.03 4.80 -28.84
N ARG A 67 -2.94 4.79 -28.07
CA ARG A 67 -2.63 3.65 -27.19
C ARG A 67 -3.70 3.41 -26.14
N ARG A 68 -4.31 4.47 -25.61
CA ARG A 68 -5.44 4.34 -24.66
C ARG A 68 -6.68 3.74 -25.32
N ALA A 69 -6.96 4.10 -26.57
CA ALA A 69 -8.06 3.54 -27.35
C ALA A 69 -7.79 2.08 -27.72
N ASP A 70 -6.59 1.77 -28.22
CA ASP A 70 -6.16 0.41 -28.55
C ASP A 70 -6.20 -0.50 -27.31
N PHE A 71 -5.70 -0.03 -26.17
CA PHE A 71 -5.75 -0.79 -24.92
C PHE A 71 -7.19 -1.05 -24.47
N ARG A 72 -8.10 -0.08 -24.62
CA ARG A 72 -9.53 -0.30 -24.35
C ARG A 72 -10.09 -1.37 -25.29
N ALA A 73 -9.78 -1.30 -26.58
CA ALA A 73 -10.22 -2.27 -27.57
C ALA A 73 -9.70 -3.68 -27.23
N THR A 74 -8.47 -3.82 -26.72
CA THR A 74 -7.95 -5.10 -26.23
C THR A 74 -8.80 -5.69 -25.09
N ILE A 75 -9.27 -4.85 -24.16
CA ILE A 75 -10.13 -5.31 -23.07
C ILE A 75 -11.50 -5.74 -23.62
N GLU A 76 -12.09 -4.93 -24.51
CA GLU A 76 -13.39 -5.23 -25.14
C GLU A 76 -13.34 -6.54 -25.93
N ASP A 77 -12.31 -6.71 -26.74
CA ASP A 77 -12.10 -7.91 -27.56
C ASP A 77 -11.84 -9.15 -26.68
N GLY A 78 -10.97 -9.04 -25.68
CA GLY A 78 -10.68 -10.15 -24.77
C GLY A 78 -11.89 -10.55 -23.93
N ASN A 79 -12.74 -9.60 -23.53
CA ASN A 79 -14.01 -9.90 -22.86
C ASN A 79 -15.01 -10.60 -23.78
N LYS A 80 -15.10 -10.15 -25.05
CA LYS A 80 -16.00 -10.75 -26.04
C LYS A 80 -15.62 -12.20 -26.37
N HIS A 81 -14.32 -12.49 -26.42
CA HIS A 81 -13.78 -13.80 -26.76
C HIS A 81 -13.52 -14.71 -25.54
N GLY A 82 -13.74 -14.23 -24.32
CA GLY A 82 -13.48 -15.02 -23.11
C GLY A 82 -11.99 -15.30 -22.87
N THR A 83 -11.10 -14.43 -23.35
CA THR A 83 -9.64 -14.58 -23.24
C THR A 83 -9.15 -14.48 -21.80
N PHE A 84 -9.89 -13.76 -20.96
CA PHE A 84 -9.55 -13.55 -19.55
C PHE A 84 -10.35 -14.51 -18.66
N LYS A 85 -9.76 -14.90 -17.52
CA LYS A 85 -10.43 -15.75 -16.51
C LYS A 85 -11.79 -15.18 -16.08
N ASP A 86 -11.83 -13.87 -15.86
CA ASP A 86 -13.02 -13.11 -15.47
C ASP A 86 -13.22 -11.94 -16.44
N THR A 87 -14.47 -11.52 -16.63
CA THR A 87 -14.77 -10.32 -17.44
C THR A 87 -14.15 -9.08 -16.78
N LEU A 88 -13.24 -8.43 -17.49
CA LEU A 88 -12.55 -7.24 -17.01
C LEU A 88 -13.41 -6.00 -17.19
N ARG A 89 -13.48 -5.14 -16.18
CA ARG A 89 -14.13 -3.83 -16.33
C ARG A 89 -13.34 -2.97 -17.31
N LEU A 90 -14.05 -2.18 -18.14
CA LEU A 90 -13.47 -1.23 -19.08
C LEU A 90 -12.86 -0.01 -18.35
N LEU A 91 -11.70 -0.24 -17.76
CA LEU A 91 -10.98 0.72 -16.94
C LEU A 91 -9.71 1.16 -17.65
N GLN A 92 -9.31 2.40 -17.40
CA GLN A 92 -7.99 2.86 -17.78
C GLN A 92 -6.97 2.54 -16.68
N LEU A 93 -5.72 2.27 -17.09
CA LEU A 93 -4.56 2.26 -16.19
C LEU A 93 -4.42 3.63 -15.50
N LEU A 94 -4.07 3.65 -14.22
CA LEU A 94 -3.89 4.87 -13.42
C LEU A 94 -2.42 5.28 -13.42
N ARG A 95 -2.10 6.58 -13.42
CA ARG A 95 -0.72 7.06 -13.24
C ARG A 95 -0.46 7.33 -11.77
N ASP A 96 0.75 6.98 -11.33
CA ASP A 96 1.28 7.41 -10.05
C ASP A 96 1.59 8.92 -10.05
N VAL A 97 1.38 9.55 -8.90
CA VAL A 97 1.62 10.97 -8.61
C VAL A 97 2.60 11.03 -7.43
N ASN A 98 3.83 11.48 -7.71
CA ASN A 98 4.95 11.46 -6.76
C ASN A 98 4.65 12.09 -5.39
N THR A 99 3.75 13.09 -5.33
CA THR A 99 3.41 13.80 -4.08
C THR A 99 2.42 13.05 -3.19
N ARG A 100 1.83 11.94 -3.65
CA ARG A 100 0.81 11.19 -2.92
C ARG A 100 1.09 9.70 -3.01
N TRP A 101 1.62 9.14 -1.92
CA TRP A 101 1.93 7.71 -1.84
C TRP A 101 0.73 6.80 -2.19
N SER A 102 -0.51 7.20 -1.87
CA SER A 102 -1.70 6.39 -2.17
C SER A 102 -1.96 6.23 -3.67
N SER A 103 -1.48 7.15 -4.50
CA SER A 103 -1.59 7.02 -5.95
C SER A 103 -0.70 5.92 -6.51
N LEU A 104 0.43 5.62 -5.86
CA LEU A 104 1.27 4.46 -6.18
C LEU A 104 0.51 3.16 -5.90
N TYR A 105 -0.14 3.06 -4.74
CA TYR A 105 -0.98 1.89 -4.40
C TYR A 105 -2.07 1.67 -5.45
N LEU A 106 -2.84 2.70 -5.78
CA LEU A 106 -3.93 2.63 -6.76
C LEU A 106 -3.42 2.31 -8.17
N MET A 107 -2.23 2.81 -8.56
CA MET A 107 -1.59 2.45 -9.81
C MET A 107 -1.27 0.94 -9.84
N ILE A 108 -0.62 0.43 -8.79
CA ILE A 108 -0.21 -0.98 -8.70
C ILE A 108 -1.43 -1.90 -8.71
N GLU A 109 -2.44 -1.60 -7.89
CA GLU A 109 -3.70 -2.35 -7.84
C GLU A 109 -4.38 -2.41 -9.21
N ARG A 110 -4.50 -1.25 -9.90
CA ARG A 110 -5.08 -1.19 -11.24
C ARG A 110 -4.26 -1.95 -12.27
N LEU A 111 -2.93 -1.84 -12.21
CA LEU A 111 -2.04 -2.55 -13.12
C LEU A 111 -2.16 -4.06 -12.96
N LEU A 112 -2.13 -4.56 -11.73
CA LEU A 112 -2.26 -5.99 -11.43
C LEU A 112 -3.63 -6.55 -11.87
N TYR A 113 -4.71 -5.81 -11.62
CA TYR A 113 -6.05 -6.18 -12.07
C TYR A 113 -6.17 -6.27 -13.59
N LEU A 114 -5.61 -5.28 -14.31
CA LEU A 114 -5.67 -5.23 -15.77
C LEU A 114 -4.51 -5.97 -16.46
N TYR A 115 -3.62 -6.62 -15.70
CA TYR A 115 -2.40 -7.20 -16.26
C TYR A 115 -2.65 -8.25 -17.36
N PRO A 116 -3.69 -9.11 -17.29
CA PRO A 116 -4.02 -10.01 -18.40
C PRO A 116 -4.24 -9.26 -19.72
N ALA A 117 -4.96 -8.13 -19.69
CA ALA A 117 -5.16 -7.29 -20.87
C ALA A 117 -3.88 -6.54 -21.26
N VAL A 118 -3.03 -6.17 -20.31
CA VAL A 118 -1.71 -5.57 -20.59
C VAL A 118 -0.82 -6.56 -21.33
N GLY A 119 -0.77 -7.83 -20.92
CA GLY A 119 -0.05 -8.88 -21.63
C GLY A 119 -0.50 -8.99 -23.08
N CYS A 120 -1.81 -9.22 -23.30
CA CYS A 120 -2.38 -9.28 -24.65
C CYS A 120 -2.11 -8.02 -25.49
N PHE A 121 -2.13 -6.84 -24.86
CA PHE A 121 -1.86 -5.58 -25.55
C PHE A 121 -0.39 -5.45 -25.97
N LEU A 122 0.55 -5.81 -25.10
CA LEU A 122 1.99 -5.76 -25.39
C LEU A 122 2.41 -6.79 -26.44
N ASP A 123 1.68 -7.92 -26.53
CA ASP A 123 1.91 -8.95 -27.55
C ASP A 123 1.41 -8.57 -28.95
N GLN A 124 0.61 -7.50 -29.08
CA GLN A 124 0.15 -7.04 -30.39
C GLN A 124 1.32 -6.57 -31.26
N SER A 125 1.28 -6.90 -32.55
CA SER A 125 2.28 -6.47 -33.53
C SER A 125 2.50 -4.95 -33.54
N LYS A 126 1.42 -4.17 -33.32
CA LYS A 126 1.44 -2.70 -33.20
C LYS A 126 2.27 -2.20 -32.01
N GLN A 127 2.44 -3.00 -30.96
CA GLN A 127 3.13 -2.62 -29.73
C GLN A 127 4.54 -3.23 -29.61
N ARG A 128 5.10 -3.77 -30.70
CA ARG A 128 6.44 -4.39 -30.71
C ARG A 128 7.53 -3.51 -30.09
N SER A 129 7.46 -2.19 -30.25
CA SER A 129 8.43 -1.24 -29.67
C SER A 129 8.41 -1.19 -28.13
N ILE A 130 7.31 -1.61 -27.51
CA ILE A 130 7.13 -1.66 -26.06
C ILE A 130 6.88 -3.09 -25.56
N ALA A 131 7.02 -4.13 -26.37
CA ALA A 131 6.81 -5.51 -25.89
C ALA A 131 7.82 -5.90 -24.78
N GLY A 132 9.05 -5.39 -24.85
CA GLY A 132 10.13 -5.73 -23.91
C GLY A 132 9.98 -5.17 -22.48
N ILE A 133 8.98 -4.32 -22.22
CA ILE A 133 8.68 -3.82 -20.86
C ILE A 133 7.69 -4.71 -20.10
N ALA A 134 7.21 -5.80 -20.69
CA ALA A 134 6.34 -6.76 -20.01
C ALA A 134 7.00 -7.30 -18.74
N LEU A 135 6.21 -7.39 -17.67
CA LEU A 135 6.61 -8.00 -16.41
C LEU A 135 6.43 -9.52 -16.45
N ASP A 136 7.43 -10.24 -15.95
CA ASP A 136 7.36 -11.69 -15.78
C ASP A 136 6.54 -12.11 -14.54
N SER A 137 6.30 -13.41 -14.38
CA SER A 137 5.51 -13.95 -13.26
C SER A 137 6.09 -13.66 -11.89
N ASP A 138 7.42 -13.67 -11.75
CA ASP A 138 8.09 -13.40 -10.48
C ASP A 138 8.01 -11.92 -10.14
N GLN A 139 8.16 -11.05 -11.14
CA GLN A 139 7.98 -9.61 -11.03
C GLN A 139 6.57 -9.23 -10.60
N LEU A 140 5.55 -9.88 -11.18
CA LEU A 140 4.16 -9.71 -10.76
C LEU A 140 3.93 -10.18 -9.32
N ARG A 141 4.55 -11.30 -8.92
CA ARG A 141 4.47 -11.80 -7.55
C ARG A 141 5.07 -10.81 -6.54
N VAL A 142 6.28 -10.31 -6.81
CA VAL A 142 6.92 -9.28 -5.95
C VAL A 142 6.06 -8.02 -5.91
N LEU A 143 5.49 -7.61 -7.05
CA LEU A 143 4.63 -6.44 -7.11
C LEU A 143 3.32 -6.60 -6.31
N ARG A 144 2.74 -7.82 -6.26
CA ARG A 144 1.59 -8.16 -5.37
C ARG A 144 1.98 -8.11 -3.90
N ASP A 145 3.17 -8.57 -3.54
CA ASP A 145 3.65 -8.48 -2.16
C ASP A 145 3.79 -6.99 -1.75
N ILE A 146 4.30 -6.13 -2.64
CA ILE A 146 4.35 -4.66 -2.43
C ILE A 146 2.92 -4.07 -2.32
N GLN A 147 2.00 -4.49 -3.19
CA GLN A 147 0.59 -4.07 -3.11
C GLN A 147 0.00 -4.41 -1.74
N THR A 148 0.24 -5.63 -1.25
CA THR A 148 -0.27 -6.10 0.06
C THR A 148 0.27 -5.24 1.20
N PHE A 149 1.56 -4.90 1.16
CA PHE A 149 2.17 -3.97 2.12
C PHE A 149 1.51 -2.58 2.09
N LEU A 150 1.34 -1.99 0.91
CA LEU A 150 0.72 -0.66 0.77
C LEU A 150 -0.78 -0.67 1.11
N GLN A 151 -1.47 -1.79 0.89
CA GLN A 151 -2.90 -1.94 1.18
C GLN A 151 -3.22 -1.78 2.66
N VAL A 152 -2.38 -2.33 3.55
CA VAL A 152 -2.56 -2.21 5.02
C VAL A 152 -2.58 -0.73 5.42
N LEU A 153 -1.61 0.03 4.91
CA LEU A 153 -1.50 1.47 5.16
C LEU A 153 -2.69 2.23 4.54
N HIS A 154 -3.14 1.82 3.36
CA HIS A 154 -4.20 2.51 2.62
C HIS A 154 -5.54 2.35 3.32
N THR A 155 -5.83 1.14 3.77
CA THR A 155 -7.05 0.81 4.50
C THR A 155 -7.18 1.63 5.79
N VAL A 156 -6.09 1.75 6.56
CA VAL A 156 -6.09 2.55 7.80
C VAL A 156 -6.26 4.04 7.51
N GLN A 157 -5.62 4.56 6.45
CA GLN A 157 -5.78 5.95 6.05
C GLN A 157 -7.21 6.28 5.61
N GLU A 158 -7.84 5.42 4.81
CA GLU A 158 -9.23 5.62 4.36
C GLU A 158 -10.21 5.56 5.53
N LEU A 159 -10.04 4.60 6.44
CA LEU A 159 -10.87 4.48 7.63
C LEU A 159 -10.90 5.77 8.45
N LEU A 160 -9.74 6.42 8.59
CA LEU A 160 -9.61 7.65 9.35
C LEU A 160 -10.08 8.89 8.60
N SER A 161 -9.92 8.90 7.28
CA SER A 161 -10.41 9.98 6.43
C SER A 161 -11.94 10.01 6.38
N ALA A 162 -12.60 8.88 6.64
CA ALA A 162 -14.06 8.77 6.70
C ALA A 162 -14.68 9.23 8.05
N GLN A 163 -13.88 9.50 9.08
CA GLN A 163 -14.42 9.89 10.40
C GLN A 163 -14.75 11.38 10.47
N ASN A 164 -16.01 11.69 10.82
CA ASN A 164 -16.50 13.07 10.98
C ASN A 164 -16.29 13.66 12.40
N THR A 165 -15.67 12.91 13.33
CA THR A 165 -15.50 13.29 14.76
C THR A 165 -14.03 13.58 15.07
N PRO A 166 -13.71 14.60 15.91
CA PRO A 166 -12.33 15.02 16.15
C PRO A 166 -11.50 13.88 16.76
N THR A 167 -10.47 13.51 16.01
CA THR A 167 -9.89 12.17 15.88
C THR A 167 -8.76 11.88 16.86
N LEU A 168 -8.39 12.85 17.71
CA LEU A 168 -7.14 12.80 18.46
C LEU A 168 -7.09 11.64 19.48
N ALA A 169 -8.22 11.30 20.11
CA ALA A 169 -8.31 10.19 21.06
C ALA A 169 -8.17 8.79 20.39
N PHE A 170 -8.56 8.67 19.13
CA PHE A 170 -8.50 7.40 18.37
C PHE A 170 -7.20 7.22 17.60
N VAL A 171 -6.52 8.32 17.25
CA VAL A 171 -5.29 8.31 16.47
C VAL A 171 -4.20 7.44 17.10
N MET A 172 -4.03 7.48 18.43
CA MET A 172 -2.99 6.71 19.13
C MET A 172 -3.25 5.19 19.09
N PRO A 173 -4.43 4.68 19.52
CA PRO A 173 -4.77 3.26 19.35
C PRO A 173 -4.67 2.76 17.91
N LEU A 174 -4.99 3.61 16.93
CA LEU A 174 -4.94 3.24 15.51
C LEU A 174 -3.50 3.10 14.99
N TYR A 175 -2.58 3.97 15.42
CA TYR A 175 -1.17 3.78 15.10
C TYR A 175 -0.60 2.52 15.72
N GLU A 176 -0.92 2.24 16.98
CA GLU A 176 -0.48 1.02 17.67
C GLU A 176 -0.98 -0.23 16.95
N SER A 177 -2.27 -0.24 16.59
CA SER A 177 -2.86 -1.35 15.83
C SER A 177 -2.25 -1.49 14.43
N LEU A 178 -1.96 -0.38 13.75
CA LEU A 178 -1.26 -0.38 12.46
C LEU A 178 0.16 -0.94 12.58
N ILE A 179 0.90 -0.56 13.64
CA ILE A 179 2.24 -1.10 13.92
C ILE A 179 2.17 -2.62 14.10
N ASP A 180 1.18 -3.12 14.85
CA ASP A 180 1.00 -4.56 15.06
C ASP A 180 0.65 -5.30 13.77
N MET A 181 -0.23 -4.74 12.94
CA MET A 181 -0.54 -5.28 11.61
C MET A 181 0.69 -5.35 10.70
N LEU A 182 1.52 -4.30 10.70
CA LEU A 182 2.77 -4.27 9.93
C LEU A 182 3.79 -5.28 10.46
N LYS A 183 3.94 -5.42 11.79
CA LYS A 183 4.80 -6.45 12.41
C LYS A 183 4.34 -7.87 12.07
N ALA A 184 3.03 -8.12 12.06
CA ALA A 184 2.48 -9.40 11.60
C ALA A 184 2.74 -9.62 10.11
N LEU A 185 2.61 -8.58 9.28
CA LEU A 185 2.90 -8.66 7.85
C LEU A 185 4.38 -8.96 7.57
N ARG A 186 5.30 -8.43 8.38
CA ARG A 186 6.75 -8.73 8.29
C ARG A 186 7.03 -10.23 8.31
N ALA A 187 6.30 -10.99 9.12
CA ALA A 187 6.45 -12.44 9.19
C ALA A 187 5.98 -13.14 7.90
N LYS A 188 4.97 -12.59 7.21
CA LYS A 188 4.43 -13.13 5.95
C LYS A 188 5.24 -12.71 4.72
N LEU A 189 5.91 -11.56 4.78
CA LEU A 189 6.65 -10.92 3.69
C LEU A 189 8.12 -10.66 4.11
N PRO A 190 8.94 -11.71 4.30
CA PRO A 190 10.32 -11.54 4.75
C PRO A 190 11.18 -10.73 3.77
N GLY A 191 10.88 -10.76 2.47
CA GLY A 191 11.58 -9.95 1.47
C GLY A 191 11.33 -8.45 1.59
N LEU A 192 10.20 -8.05 2.17
CA LEU A 192 9.87 -6.65 2.43
C LEU A 192 10.17 -6.23 3.87
N ALA A 193 10.86 -7.08 4.65
CA ALA A 193 11.12 -6.79 6.05
C ALA A 193 11.86 -5.45 6.27
N PRO A 194 12.88 -5.06 5.49
CA PRO A 194 13.52 -3.74 5.63
C PRO A 194 12.53 -2.58 5.43
N ALA A 195 11.70 -2.65 4.39
CA ALA A 195 10.67 -1.65 4.11
C ALA A 195 9.62 -1.55 5.23
N ILE A 196 9.10 -2.70 5.67
CA ILE A 196 8.12 -2.76 6.75
C ILE A 196 8.71 -2.19 8.05
N MET A 197 9.96 -2.52 8.37
CA MET A 197 10.64 -2.01 9.56
C MET A 197 10.92 -0.52 9.49
N ALA A 198 11.30 0.02 8.33
CA ALA A 198 11.46 1.46 8.13
C ALA A 198 10.15 2.22 8.37
N THR A 199 9.02 1.70 7.86
CA THR A 199 7.68 2.24 8.14
C THR A 199 7.32 2.16 9.62
N VAL A 200 7.47 0.98 10.24
CA VAL A 200 7.17 0.78 11.67
C VAL A 200 7.99 1.73 12.53
N SER A 201 9.28 1.90 12.24
CA SER A 201 10.18 2.78 12.99
C SER A 201 9.69 4.23 12.98
N LYS A 202 9.19 4.72 11.83
CA LYS A 202 8.64 6.08 11.71
C LYS A 202 7.32 6.25 12.46
N LEU A 203 6.48 5.23 12.47
CA LEU A 203 5.23 5.24 13.25
C LEU A 203 5.53 5.22 14.76
N GLU A 204 6.45 4.37 15.20
CA GLU A 204 6.89 4.29 16.60
C GLU A 204 7.52 5.60 17.07
N GLU A 205 8.38 6.21 16.27
CA GLU A 205 8.95 7.55 16.52
C GLU A 205 7.84 8.59 16.76
N TYR A 206 6.83 8.59 15.90
CA TYR A 206 5.70 9.50 16.03
C TYR A 206 4.86 9.23 17.30
N VAL A 207 4.53 7.96 17.57
CA VAL A 207 3.77 7.57 18.77
C VAL A 207 4.52 7.96 20.04
N LEU A 208 5.82 7.68 20.12
CA LEU A 208 6.66 8.04 21.26
C LEU A 208 6.71 9.56 21.49
N ASN A 209 6.85 10.34 20.42
CA ASN A 209 6.84 11.79 20.51
C ASN A 209 5.45 12.35 20.87
N SER A 210 4.39 11.74 20.36
CA SER A 210 3.01 12.13 20.64
C SER A 210 2.64 11.90 22.12
N ARG A 211 3.12 10.81 22.73
CA ARG A 211 2.93 10.52 24.17
C ARG A 211 3.56 11.57 25.09
N LYS A 212 4.58 12.30 24.64
CA LYS A 212 5.22 13.38 25.40
C LYS A 212 4.41 14.69 25.35
N SER A 213 3.46 14.81 24.42
CA SER A 213 2.65 16.01 24.26
C SER A 213 1.44 15.99 25.19
N ARG A 214 1.26 17.09 25.93
CA ARG A 214 0.11 17.28 26.83
C ARG A 214 -1.24 17.21 26.10
N ILE A 215 -1.27 17.63 24.84
CA ILE A 215 -2.50 17.64 24.01
C ILE A 215 -3.01 16.21 23.80
N TYR A 216 -2.12 15.26 23.51
CA TYR A 216 -2.47 13.84 23.37
C TYR A 216 -2.85 13.20 24.71
N ALA A 217 -2.18 13.57 25.80
CA ALA A 217 -2.53 13.07 27.14
C ALA A 217 -3.92 13.56 27.60
N LEU A 218 -4.26 14.82 27.32
CA LEU A 218 -5.59 15.38 27.63
C LEU A 218 -6.68 14.71 26.78
N ALA A 219 -6.48 14.59 25.47
CA ALA A 219 -7.47 13.99 24.58
C ALA A 219 -7.75 12.52 24.89
N THR A 220 -6.73 11.75 25.28
CA THR A 220 -6.91 10.34 25.66
C THR A 220 -7.50 10.16 27.06
N SER A 221 -7.22 11.08 28.00
CA SER A 221 -7.78 11.03 29.36
C SER A 221 -9.23 11.53 29.46
N GLU A 222 -9.66 12.50 28.65
CA GLU A 222 -11.05 12.95 28.59
C GLU A 222 -11.98 11.91 27.96
N CYS A 223 -11.48 11.13 26.99
CA CYS A 223 -12.24 10.05 26.35
C CYS A 223 -12.56 8.88 27.32
N HIS A 224 -11.78 8.74 28.41
CA HIS A 224 -11.98 7.68 29.41
C HIS A 224 -13.26 7.86 30.24
N LYS A 225 -13.81 9.09 30.31
CA LYS A 225 -15.00 9.40 31.12
C LYS A 225 -16.35 9.17 30.40
N SER A 226 -16.35 9.00 29.07
CA SER A 226 -17.59 8.87 28.29
C SER A 226 -17.67 7.65 27.35
N SER A 227 -16.60 6.88 27.16
CA SER A 227 -16.49 6.04 25.94
C SER A 227 -15.87 4.65 26.10
N VAL A 228 -16.07 3.94 27.22
CA VAL A 228 -15.73 2.50 27.27
C VAL A 228 -16.48 1.71 26.18
N THR A 229 -17.71 2.12 25.84
CA THR A 229 -18.52 1.48 24.80
C THR A 229 -18.07 1.83 23.38
N VAL A 230 -17.65 3.08 23.11
CA VAL A 230 -17.24 3.52 21.75
C VAL A 230 -15.84 3.02 21.40
N ILE A 231 -14.91 3.01 22.36
CA ILE A 231 -13.58 2.42 22.16
C ILE A 231 -13.72 0.92 21.89
N CYS A 232 -14.58 0.21 22.64
CA CYS A 232 -14.81 -1.22 22.41
C CYS A 232 -15.54 -1.50 21.09
N HIS A 233 -16.45 -0.64 20.64
CA HIS A 233 -17.12 -0.77 19.34
C HIS A 233 -16.16 -0.47 18.18
N ALA A 234 -15.31 0.56 18.30
CA ALA A 234 -14.24 0.86 17.35
C ALA A 234 -13.20 -0.27 17.31
N TYR A 235 -12.76 -0.81 18.45
CA TYR A 235 -11.83 -1.95 18.52
C TYR A 235 -12.45 -3.24 17.98
N LYS A 236 -13.75 -3.50 18.23
CA LYS A 236 -14.47 -4.62 17.62
C LYS A 236 -14.64 -4.44 16.13
N THR A 237 -14.99 -3.25 15.63
CA THR A 237 -15.00 -2.97 14.18
C THR A 237 -13.59 -2.99 13.57
N PHE A 238 -12.54 -2.67 14.33
CA PHE A 238 -11.14 -2.76 13.90
C PHE A 238 -10.65 -4.22 13.83
N SER A 239 -11.04 -5.06 14.78
CA SER A 239 -10.76 -6.50 14.81
C SER A 239 -11.65 -7.31 13.85
N LEU A 240 -12.85 -6.79 13.53
CA LEU A 240 -13.85 -7.43 12.66
C LEU A 240 -13.98 -6.81 11.28
N ALA A 241 -13.18 -5.80 10.90
CA ALA A 241 -13.26 -5.22 9.56
C ALA A 241 -13.04 -6.34 8.53
N PRO A 242 -14.08 -6.75 7.78
CA PRO A 242 -13.96 -7.88 6.86
C PRO A 242 -12.89 -7.63 5.81
N CYS A 243 -12.61 -6.36 5.50
CA CYS A 243 -11.56 -5.94 4.57
C CYS A 243 -10.13 -6.21 5.08
N ILE A 244 -9.87 -6.05 6.38
CA ILE A 244 -8.54 -6.30 6.99
C ILE A 244 -8.33 -7.81 7.17
N LYS A 245 -9.36 -8.52 7.63
CA LYS A 245 -9.34 -9.97 7.73
C LYS A 245 -9.23 -10.64 6.35
N ALA A 246 -9.96 -10.15 5.33
CA ALA A 246 -9.82 -10.61 3.95
C ALA A 246 -8.44 -10.32 3.35
N ALA A 247 -7.83 -9.15 3.61
CA ALA A 247 -6.46 -8.87 3.19
C ALA A 247 -5.43 -9.81 3.86
N MET A 248 -5.71 -10.28 5.08
CA MET A 248 -4.88 -11.26 5.80
C MET A 248 -5.17 -12.73 5.42
N ASP A 249 -6.40 -13.04 4.99
CA ASP A 249 -6.92 -14.38 4.67
C ASP A 249 -6.79 -14.75 3.17
N LEU A 250 -6.48 -13.80 2.28
CA LEU A 250 -6.22 -14.03 0.84
C LEU A 250 -5.05 -14.99 0.53
N ARG A 251 -4.36 -15.53 1.55
CA ARG A 251 -3.37 -16.62 1.41
C ARG A 251 -3.89 -18.01 1.76
N ALA A 252 -5.16 -18.18 2.13
CA ALA A 252 -5.73 -19.50 2.39
C ALA A 252 -6.28 -20.19 1.12
N LEU A 253 -6.15 -19.59 -0.07
CA LEU A 253 -6.71 -20.11 -1.33
C LEU A 253 -5.67 -20.48 -2.40
N ASP A 254 -4.36 -20.44 -2.09
CA ASP A 254 -3.29 -20.86 -3.01
C ASP A 254 -2.37 -21.91 -2.35
N THR A 255 -2.97 -22.95 -1.76
CA THR A 255 -2.36 -24.28 -1.54
C THR A 255 -3.14 -25.30 -2.33
#